data_AF-A0A143X8L3-F1
#
_entry.id   AF-A0A143X8L3-F1
#
_cell.length_a   1.000
_cell.length_b   1.000
_cell.length_c   1.000
_cell.angle_alpha   90.00
_cell.angle_beta   90.00
_cell.angle_gamma   90.00
#
_symmetry.space_group_name_H-M   'P 1'
#
loop_
_entity.id
_entity.type
_entity.pdbx_description
1 polymer ?
#
loop_
_entity_poly.entity_id
_entity_poly.type
_entity_poly.pdbx_seq_one_letter_code
_entity_poly.pdbx_strand_id
1 'polypeptide(L)'
;MRIYIANIGKYNEGELVGAWFTPPVDYDEMTERIGLNDRYEEYAIHDYELPFEIDEYTPIEEVNRLCAIVEDLPEDIQDELSELLCCFSSIEDIRVIKRNPINKVKNG
;
A
#
# COMPACT_ATOMS: atom_id res chain seq x y z
N MET A 1 8.63 -1.47 -1.04
CA MET A 1 7.33 -0.85 -0.75
C MET A 1 7.48 0.13 0.40
N ARG A 2 7.06 1.38 0.21
CA ARG A 2 6.98 2.38 1.28
C ARG A 2 5.99 3.48 0.94
N ILE A 3 5.45 4.15 1.96
CA ILE A 3 4.52 5.28 1.82
C ILE A 3 5.03 6.47 2.64
N TYR A 4 4.80 7.68 2.14
CA TYR A 4 5.07 8.92 2.84
C TYR A 4 3.77 9.48 3.41
N ILE A 5 3.69 9.53 4.73
CA ILE A 5 2.50 9.97 5.46
C ILE A 5 2.79 11.34 6.06
N ALA A 6 1.90 12.30 5.81
CA ALA A 6 2.00 13.68 6.28
C ALA A 6 0.85 14.04 7.22
N ASN A 7 1.15 14.92 8.19
CA ASN A 7 0.17 15.49 9.11
C ASN A 7 -0.51 16.71 8.44
N ILE A 8 -1.81 16.60 8.15
CA ILE A 8 -2.56 17.62 7.41
C ILE A 8 -2.71 18.90 8.24
N GLY A 9 -2.99 18.78 9.53
CA GLY A 9 -3.22 19.95 10.36
C GLY A 9 -1.93 20.78 10.53
N LYS A 10 -0.77 20.13 10.62
CA LYS A 10 0.53 20.81 10.59
C LYS A 10 0.83 21.45 9.23
N TYR A 11 0.53 20.73 8.15
CA TYR A 11 0.67 21.25 6.79
C TYR A 11 -0.14 22.54 6.58
N ASN A 12 -1.39 22.56 7.08
CA ASN A 12 -2.27 23.74 7.02
C ASN A 12 -1.75 24.94 7.84
N GLU A 13 -0.90 24.69 8.84
CA GLU A 13 -0.20 25.72 9.62
C GLU A 13 1.14 26.16 8.99
N GLY A 14 1.49 25.61 7.81
CA GLY A 14 2.73 25.89 7.11
C GLY A 14 3.93 25.05 7.58
N GLU A 15 3.71 24.03 8.41
CA GLU A 15 4.73 23.09 8.87
C GLU A 15 4.66 21.78 8.08
N LEU A 16 5.72 21.47 7.33
CA LEU A 16 5.83 20.20 6.61
C LEU A 16 6.28 19.09 7.57
N VAL A 17 5.32 18.40 8.18
CA VAL A 17 5.56 17.26 9.07
C VAL A 17 5.07 15.98 8.40
N GLY A 18 5.99 15.05 8.13
CA GLY A 18 5.70 13.74 7.59
C GLY A 18 6.91 12.80 7.63
N ALA A 19 6.68 11.52 7.38
CA ALA A 19 7.72 10.50 7.39
C ALA A 19 7.43 9.37 6.42
N TRP A 20 8.51 8.70 5.98
CA TRP A 20 8.43 7.45 5.23
C TRP A 20 8.24 6.26 6.17
N PHE A 21 7.31 5.39 5.81
CA PHE A 21 6.99 4.14 6.50
C PHE A 21 7.05 2.96 5.52
N THR A 22 7.51 1.82 6.02
CA THR A 22 7.46 0.55 5.29
C THR A 22 6.32 -0.27 5.87
N PRO A 23 5.32 -0.68 5.05
CA PRO A 23 4.27 -1.57 5.51
C PRO A 23 4.82 -2.90 6.06
N PRO A 24 4.19 -3.51 7.09
CA PRO A 24 3.00 -3.01 7.78
C PRO A 24 3.31 -1.80 8.69
N VAL A 25 2.53 -0.74 8.55
CA VAL A 25 2.63 0.47 9.37
C VAL A 25 1.80 0.27 10.64
N ASP A 26 2.46 0.41 11.78
CA ASP A 26 1.79 0.48 13.08
C ASP A 26 1.19 1.87 13.29
N TYR A 27 -0.08 1.93 13.69
CA TYR A 27 -0.80 3.20 13.79
C TYR A 27 -0.26 4.06 14.95
N ASP A 28 0.08 3.45 16.08
CA ASP A 28 0.61 4.17 17.23
C ASP A 28 2.00 4.74 16.91
N GLU A 29 2.90 3.96 16.31
CA GLU A 29 4.19 4.43 15.81
C GLU A 29 4.04 5.57 14.81
N MET A 30 3.11 5.43 13.86
CA MET A 30 2.83 6.46 12.86
C MET A 30 2.40 7.77 13.52
N THR A 31 1.41 7.71 14.41
CA THR A 31 0.86 8.89 15.10
C THR A 31 1.93 9.63 15.90
N GLU A 32 2.76 8.90 16.66
CA GLU A 32 3.85 9.48 17.45
C GLU A 32 4.87 10.16 16.53
N ARG A 33 5.25 9.49 15.43
CA ARG A 33 6.31 9.94 14.54
C ARG A 33 5.94 11.16 13.70
N ILE A 34 4.68 11.29 13.28
CA ILE A 34 4.20 12.48 12.53
C ILE A 34 3.47 13.49 13.43
N GLY A 35 3.41 13.24 14.73
CA GLY A 35 2.86 14.15 15.73
C GLY A 35 1.34 14.34 15.65
N LEU A 36 0.59 13.28 15.30
CA LEU A 36 -0.86 13.30 15.44
C LEU A 36 -1.26 13.30 16.93
N ASN A 37 -2.35 13.96 17.25
CA ASN A 37 -2.94 14.05 18.60
C ASN A 37 -4.37 14.60 18.50
N ASP A 38 -5.03 14.82 19.64
CA ASP A 38 -6.40 15.39 19.75
C ASP A 38 -6.62 16.72 19.00
N ARG A 39 -5.55 17.43 18.61
CA ARG A 39 -5.65 18.66 17.79
C ARG A 39 -5.30 18.42 16.32
N TYR A 40 -4.45 17.45 16.03
CA TYR A 40 -3.96 17.13 14.68
C TYR A 40 -4.32 15.67 14.39
N GLU A 41 -5.59 15.43 14.11
CA GLU A 41 -6.12 14.06 13.95
C GLU A 41 -5.91 13.50 12.54
N GLU A 42 -5.79 14.39 11.54
CA GLU A 42 -5.84 14.01 10.13
C GLU A 42 -4.43 13.82 9.51
N TYR A 43 -4.30 12.77 8.71
CA TYR A 43 -3.13 12.46 7.90
C TYR A 43 -3.52 12.23 6.43
N ALA A 44 -2.55 12.40 5.54
CA ALA A 44 -2.66 12.04 4.13
C ALA A 44 -1.39 11.30 3.66
N ILE A 45 -1.57 10.40 2.70
CA ILE A 45 -0.46 9.80 1.95
C ILE A 45 -0.14 10.74 0.78
N HIS A 46 1.00 11.42 0.85
CA HIS A 46 1.39 12.40 -0.18
C HIS A 46 2.35 11.84 -1.23
N ASP A 47 3.02 10.74 -0.94
CA ASP A 47 3.92 10.06 -1.87
C ASP A 47 4.01 8.57 -1.52
N TYR A 48 4.36 7.74 -2.50
CA TYR A 48 4.51 6.30 -2.28
C TYR A 48 5.41 5.63 -3.33
N GLU A 49 6.00 4.51 -2.93
CA GLU A 49 6.73 3.58 -3.79
C GLU A 49 6.10 2.20 -3.67
N LEU A 50 5.01 1.99 -4.40
CA LEU A 50 4.19 0.78 -4.40
C LEU A 50 3.98 0.29 -5.84
N PRO A 51 3.83 -1.03 -6.05
CA PRO A 51 3.55 -1.58 -7.37
C PRO A 51 2.07 -1.49 -7.78
N PHE A 52 1.28 -0.68 -7.07
CA PHE A 52 -0.15 -0.46 -7.28
C PHE A 52 -0.52 0.97 -6.86
N GLU A 53 -1.64 1.45 -7.40
CA GLU A 53 -2.17 2.78 -7.10
C GLU A 53 -2.92 2.81 -5.76
N ILE A 54 -2.74 3.89 -5.02
CA ILE A 54 -3.51 4.24 -3.83
C ILE A 54 -3.87 5.73 -3.88
N ASP A 55 -5.00 6.07 -3.26
CA ASP A 55 -5.40 7.46 -3.07
C ASP A 55 -4.80 8.06 -1.79
N GLU A 56 -4.73 9.39 -1.72
CA GLU A 56 -4.18 10.15 -0.58
C GLU A 56 -4.88 9.85 0.77
N TYR A 57 -6.13 9.41 0.73
CA TYR A 57 -6.94 9.05 1.91
C TYR A 57 -7.13 7.53 2.07
N THR A 58 -6.35 6.73 1.36
CA THR A 58 -6.41 5.27 1.52
C THR A 58 -6.09 4.91 2.97
N PRO A 59 -6.96 4.16 3.69
CA PRO A 59 -6.72 3.81 5.08
C PRO A 59 -5.41 3.02 5.25
N ILE A 60 -4.68 3.25 6.34
CA ILE A 60 -3.39 2.57 6.58
C ILE A 60 -3.58 1.06 6.71
N GLU A 61 -4.69 0.61 7.27
CA GLU A 61 -5.07 -0.79 7.36
C GLU A 61 -5.24 -1.40 5.96
N GLU A 62 -5.79 -0.64 5.02
CA GLU A 62 -5.96 -1.09 3.64
C GLU A 62 -4.61 -1.13 2.91
N VAL A 63 -3.74 -0.13 3.09
CA VAL A 63 -2.38 -0.19 2.54
C VAL A 63 -1.62 -1.41 3.08
N ASN A 64 -1.68 -1.65 4.38
CA ASN A 64 -1.08 -2.82 5.02
C ASN A 64 -1.62 -4.12 4.45
N ARG A 65 -2.95 -4.20 4.26
CA ARG A 65 -3.60 -5.35 3.65
C ARG A 65 -3.12 -5.57 2.22
N LEU A 66 -3.13 -4.55 1.37
CA LEU A 66 -2.70 -4.67 -0.03
C LEU A 66 -1.22 -5.06 -0.15
N CYS A 67 -0.34 -4.49 0.67
CA CYS A 67 1.07 -4.88 0.71
C CYS A 67 1.25 -6.34 1.13
N ALA A 68 0.51 -6.81 2.13
CA ALA A 68 0.53 -8.23 2.52
C ALA A 68 -0.01 -9.15 1.41
N ILE A 69 -0.93 -8.68 0.57
CA ILE A 69 -1.36 -9.42 -0.62
C ILE A 69 -0.20 -9.56 -1.60
N VAL A 70 0.49 -8.45 -1.90
CA VAL A 70 1.61 -8.42 -2.84
C VAL A 70 2.77 -9.29 -2.38
N GLU A 71 3.16 -9.20 -1.11
CA GLU A 71 4.24 -10.03 -0.53
C GLU A 71 3.93 -11.52 -0.56
N ASP A 72 2.65 -11.89 -0.54
CA ASP A 72 2.23 -13.28 -0.68
C ASP A 72 2.33 -13.76 -2.15
N LEU A 73 2.29 -12.87 -3.16
CA LEU A 73 2.38 -13.27 -4.57
C LEU A 73 3.73 -13.90 -4.93
N PRO A 74 3.80 -14.79 -5.93
CA PRO A 74 5.07 -15.28 -6.47
C PRO A 74 5.96 -14.13 -6.97
N GLU A 75 7.29 -14.24 -6.84
CA GLU A 75 8.25 -13.17 -7.20
C GLU A 75 8.11 -12.71 -8.67
N ASP A 76 7.89 -13.66 -9.59
CA ASP A 76 7.64 -13.39 -11.01
C ASP A 76 6.36 -12.57 -11.24
N ILE A 77 5.34 -12.75 -10.40
CA ILE A 77 4.11 -11.96 -10.45
C ILE A 77 4.29 -10.59 -9.79
N GLN A 78 5.13 -10.48 -8.76
CA GLN A 78 5.43 -9.20 -8.11
C GLN A 78 6.17 -8.25 -9.07
N ASP A 79 7.13 -8.77 -9.83
CA ASP A 79 7.92 -7.99 -10.79
C ASP A 79 7.06 -7.46 -11.95
N GLU A 80 6.05 -8.23 -12.39
CA GLU A 80 5.13 -7.87 -13.47
C GLU A 80 3.83 -7.20 -12.96
N LEU A 81 3.72 -6.90 -11.65
CA LEU A 81 2.45 -6.54 -11.03
C LEU A 81 1.82 -5.27 -11.62
N SER A 82 2.64 -4.26 -11.93
CA SER A 82 2.18 -3.02 -12.56
C SER A 82 1.64 -3.25 -13.98
N GLU A 83 2.23 -4.17 -14.74
CA GLU A 83 1.74 -4.56 -16.07
C GLU A 83 0.45 -5.38 -15.97
N LEU A 84 0.37 -6.28 -14.99
CA LEU A 84 -0.83 -7.09 -14.74
C LEU A 84 -2.01 -6.22 -14.30
N LEU A 85 -1.80 -5.19 -13.48
CA LEU A 85 -2.87 -4.27 -13.06
C LEU A 85 -3.45 -3.42 -14.21
N CYS A 86 -2.82 -3.39 -15.38
CA CYS A 86 -3.48 -2.84 -16.59
C CYS A 86 -4.61 -3.75 -17.11
N CYS A 87 -4.54 -5.06 -16.81
CA CYS A 87 -5.48 -6.08 -17.27
C CYS A 87 -6.49 -6.51 -16.18
N PHE A 88 -6.20 -6.22 -14.91
CA PHE A 88 -7.03 -6.59 -13.76
C PHE A 88 -7.54 -5.34 -13.05
N SER A 89 -8.79 -5.39 -12.58
CA SER A 89 -9.44 -4.25 -11.94
C SER A 89 -8.98 -4.02 -10.49
N SER A 90 -8.31 -5.01 -9.89
CA SER A 90 -7.86 -4.98 -8.49
C SER A 90 -6.74 -6.01 -8.23
N ILE A 91 -5.95 -5.81 -7.16
CA ILE A 91 -4.90 -6.76 -6.72
C ILE A 91 -5.54 -8.08 -6.27
N GLU A 92 -6.76 -8.03 -5.74
CA GLU A 92 -7.53 -9.18 -5.30
C GLU A 92 -7.83 -10.14 -6.45
N ASP A 93 -8.08 -9.62 -7.66
CA ASP A 93 -8.33 -10.43 -8.85
C ASP A 93 -7.08 -11.21 -9.28
N ILE A 94 -5.88 -10.65 -9.05
CA ILE A 94 -4.60 -11.31 -9.36
C ILE A 94 -4.39 -12.55 -8.49
N ARG A 95 -4.92 -12.58 -7.26
CA ARG A 95 -4.90 -13.80 -6.41
C ARG A 95 -5.63 -14.99 -7.04
N VAL A 96 -6.53 -14.77 -7.99
CA VAL A 96 -7.19 -15.87 -8.70
C VAL A 96 -6.21 -16.61 -9.62
N ILE A 97 -5.17 -15.94 -10.14
CA ILE A 97 -4.12 -16.57 -10.96
C ILE A 97 -3.36 -17.62 -10.14
N LYS A 98 -3.05 -17.33 -8.87
CA LYS A 98 -2.48 -18.33 -7.93
C LYS A 98 -3.32 -19.61 -7.84
N ARG A 99 -4.66 -19.49 -7.94
CA ARG A 99 -5.59 -20.61 -7.77
C ARG A 99 -5.89 -21.37 -9.05
N ASN A 100 -5.63 -20.78 -10.20
CA ASN A 100 -5.87 -21.41 -11.48
C ASN A 100 -4.54 -21.56 -12.22
N PRO A 101 -3.71 -22.58 -11.86
CA PRO A 101 -2.62 -22.96 -12.73
C PRO A 101 -3.28 -23.44 -14.03
N ILE A 102 -3.33 -22.59 -15.04
CA ILE A 102 -3.78 -22.96 -16.37
C ILE A 102 -2.95 -24.19 -16.77
N ASN A 103 -3.60 -25.35 -16.74
CA ASN A 103 -3.17 -26.62 -17.32
C ASN A 103 -1.68 -26.97 -17.14
N LYS A 104 -1.34 -27.53 -15.98
CA LYS A 104 -0.47 -28.72 -15.96
C LYS A 104 -1.18 -29.88 -16.66
N VAL A 105 -1.43 -29.76 -17.96
CA VAL A 105 -1.75 -30.87 -18.86
C VAL A 105 -0.66 -30.93 -19.92
N LYS A 106 0.57 -31.12 -19.45
CA LYS A 106 1.57 -31.88 -20.17
C LYS A 106 2.01 -32.99 -19.22
N ASN A 107 1.86 -34.23 -19.70
CA ASN A 107 2.31 -35.50 -19.13
C ASN A 107 1.19 -36.32 -18.45
N GLY A 108 0.45 -37.02 -19.29
CA GLY A 108 -0.09 -38.36 -19.09
C GLY A 108 0.02 -39.10 -20.41
#